data_AF-A0A4Q0ATI8-F1
#
_entry.id   AF-A0A4Q0ATI8-F1
#
_cell.length_a   1.000
_cell.length_b   1.000
_cell.length_c   1.000
_cell.angle_alpha   90.00
_cell.angle_beta   90.00
_cell.angle_gamma   90.00
#
_symmetry.space_group_name_H-M   'P 1'
#
loop_
_entity.id
_entity.type
_entity.pdbx_description
1 polymer ?
#
loop_
_entity_poly.entity_id
_entity_poly.type
_entity_poly.pdbx_seq_one_letter_code
_entity_poly.pdbx_strand_id
1 'polypeptide(L)'
;MSELISEYEIAELMDIGVKGFLGKANLSAEIIAKAIANVSEGAVFIDETMFDKEKAFAEIKRIQLLPRDVKTIQSFTKKELCFLQLLVTLDDYQQIAWAMNLSVKTVHYYAERLCEKSGTKNKTALLLYAIKNRLVKIYKAFIAKDV
;
A
#
# COMPACT_ATOMS: atom_id res chain seq x y z
N MET A 1 7.50 -23.01 -3.86
CA MET A 1 6.48 -22.67 -2.85
C MET A 1 6.22 -21.18 -3.00
N SER A 2 5.00 -20.78 -3.34
CA SER A 2 4.63 -19.37 -3.38
C SER A 2 4.91 -18.76 -2.00
N GLU A 3 5.85 -17.83 -1.91
CA GLU A 3 6.11 -17.07 -0.68
C GLU A 3 4.81 -16.35 -0.32
N LEU A 4 4.13 -16.88 0.69
CA LEU A 4 2.96 -16.26 1.27
C LEU A 4 3.37 -14.97 1.96
N ILE A 5 2.57 -13.93 1.81
CA ILE A 5 2.72 -12.71 2.59
C ILE A 5 2.57 -13.08 4.07
N SER A 6 3.47 -12.61 4.92
CA SER A 6 3.46 -12.85 6.37
C SER A 6 2.36 -12.04 7.06
N GLU A 7 1.95 -12.45 8.25
CA GLU A 7 0.99 -11.70 9.07
C GLU A 7 1.47 -10.29 9.43
N TYR A 8 2.79 -10.10 9.54
CA TYR A 8 3.39 -8.79 9.72
C TYR A 8 3.17 -7.90 8.49
N GLU A 9 3.37 -8.43 7.29
CA GLU A 9 3.10 -7.68 6.04
C GLU A 9 1.61 -7.38 5.85
N ILE A 10 0.73 -8.30 6.24
CA ILE A 10 -0.73 -8.05 6.29
C ILE A 10 -1.02 -6.87 7.22
N ALA A 11 -0.45 -6.88 8.43
CA ALA A 11 -0.65 -5.81 9.40
C ALA A 11 -0.12 -4.46 8.88
N GLU A 12 1.00 -4.44 8.16
CA GLU A 12 1.51 -3.24 7.50
C GLU A 12 0.55 -2.70 6.42
N LEU A 13 -0.05 -3.59 5.63
CA LEU A 13 -1.08 -3.26 4.65
C LEU A 13 -2.37 -2.76 5.32
N MET A 14 -2.76 -3.35 6.45
CA MET A 14 -3.92 -2.90 7.22
C MET A 14 -3.71 -1.49 7.79
N ASP A 15 -2.51 -1.16 8.29
CA ASP A 15 -2.20 0.16 8.86
C ASP A 15 -2.31 1.29 7.81
N ILE A 16 -2.08 1.00 6.53
CA ILE A 16 -2.28 1.95 5.42
C ILE A 16 -3.72 1.95 4.86
N GLY A 17 -4.62 1.13 5.42
CA GLY A 17 -6.05 1.13 5.12
C GLY A 17 -6.52 0.06 4.14
N VAL A 18 -5.68 -0.93 3.79
CA VAL A 18 -6.15 -2.13 3.06
C VAL A 18 -7.07 -2.94 3.97
N LYS A 19 -8.23 -3.33 3.44
CA LYS A 19 -9.26 -4.05 4.21
C LYS A 19 -9.58 -5.46 3.70
N GLY A 20 -9.00 -5.88 2.58
CA GLY A 20 -9.30 -7.19 1.99
C GLY A 20 -8.03 -7.95 1.65
N PHE A 21 -7.87 -9.15 2.22
CA PHE A 21 -6.71 -10.02 2.04
C PHE A 21 -7.20 -11.41 1.59
N LEU A 22 -6.83 -11.80 0.38
CA LEU A 22 -7.32 -13.00 -0.29
C LEU A 22 -6.15 -13.87 -0.75
N GLY A 23 -6.20 -15.17 -0.45
CA GLY A 23 -5.23 -16.14 -0.94
C GLY A 23 -5.52 -16.55 -2.38
N LYS A 24 -4.52 -16.52 -3.28
CA LYS A 24 -4.70 -16.90 -4.68
C LYS A 24 -5.10 -18.38 -4.87
N ALA A 25 -4.69 -19.25 -3.96
CA ALA A 25 -4.94 -20.69 -4.07
C ALA A 25 -6.42 -21.07 -3.87
N ASN A 26 -7.16 -20.29 -3.07
CA ASN A 26 -8.52 -20.59 -2.65
C ASN A 26 -9.53 -19.56 -3.18
N LEU A 27 -9.21 -18.90 -4.29
CA LEU A 27 -10.06 -17.84 -4.84
C LEU A 27 -11.31 -18.43 -5.52
N SER A 28 -12.49 -18.12 -5.01
CA SER A 28 -13.78 -18.47 -5.63
C SER A 28 -14.66 -17.21 -5.77
N ALA A 29 -15.63 -17.25 -6.69
CA ALA A 29 -16.58 -16.15 -6.85
C ALA A 29 -17.34 -15.84 -5.55
N GLU A 30 -17.65 -16.87 -4.75
CA GLU A 30 -18.30 -16.74 -3.45
C GLU A 30 -17.42 -16.03 -2.43
N ILE A 31 -16.15 -16.41 -2.32
CA ILE A 31 -15.20 -15.78 -1.39
C ILE A 31 -14.96 -14.31 -1.78
N ILE A 32 -14.82 -14.03 -3.08
CA ILE A 32 -14.68 -12.65 -3.57
C ILE A 32 -15.92 -11.83 -3.23
N ALA A 33 -17.12 -12.34 -3.50
CA ALA A 33 -18.37 -11.64 -3.20
C ALA A 33 -18.50 -11.34 -1.69
N LYS A 34 -18.16 -12.33 -0.84
CA LYS A 34 -18.13 -12.16 0.62
C LYS A 34 -17.12 -11.12 1.06
N ALA A 35 -15.92 -11.11 0.47
CA ALA A 35 -14.89 -10.12 0.78
C ALA A 35 -15.34 -8.70 0.40
N ILE A 36 -15.93 -8.53 -0.78
CA ILE A 36 -16.46 -7.23 -1.24
C ILE A 36 -17.56 -6.74 -0.30
N ALA A 37 -18.53 -7.59 0.04
CA ALA A 37 -19.61 -7.23 0.96
C ALA A 37 -19.05 -6.79 2.32
N ASN A 38 -18.14 -7.58 2.91
CA ASN A 38 -17.55 -7.27 4.20
C ASN A 38 -16.77 -5.94 4.19
N VAL A 39 -15.98 -5.69 3.15
CA VAL A 39 -15.22 -4.44 2.99
C VAL A 39 -16.15 -3.24 2.75
N SER A 40 -17.26 -3.43 2.04
CA SER A 40 -18.26 -2.38 1.79
C SER A 40 -18.97 -1.91 3.07
N GLU A 41 -19.14 -2.81 4.04
CA GLU A 41 -19.63 -2.50 5.39
C GLU A 41 -18.55 -1.85 6.28
N GLY A 42 -17.34 -1.67 5.75
CA GLY A 42 -16.21 -1.06 6.45
C GLY A 42 -15.38 -2.02 7.29
N ALA A 43 -15.73 -3.31 7.31
CA ALA A 43 -15.00 -4.36 8.01
C ALA A 43 -13.75 -4.83 7.23
N VAL A 44 -12.87 -5.56 7.92
CA VAL A 44 -11.67 -6.15 7.33
C VAL A 44 -11.94 -7.64 7.05
N PHE A 45 -11.72 -8.05 5.81
CA PHE A 45 -11.77 -9.44 5.39
C PHE A 45 -10.35 -10.01 5.27
N ILE A 46 -10.10 -11.12 5.95
CA ILE A 46 -8.86 -11.90 5.83
C ILE A 46 -9.26 -13.35 5.53
N ASP A 47 -8.68 -13.93 4.49
CA ASP A 47 -8.81 -15.35 4.17
C ASP A 47 -8.09 -16.21 5.21
N GLU A 48 -8.84 -16.68 6.20
CA GLU A 48 -8.35 -17.49 7.33
C GLU A 48 -7.85 -18.88 6.90
N THR A 49 -8.12 -19.32 5.66
CA THR A 49 -7.55 -20.57 5.14
C THR A 49 -6.07 -20.44 4.79
N MET A 50 -5.60 -19.20 4.66
CA MET A 50 -4.27 -18.87 4.17
C MET A 50 -3.46 -18.03 5.17
N PHE A 51 -4.14 -17.27 6.03
CA PHE A 51 -3.51 -16.31 6.93
C PHE A 51 -4.06 -16.43 8.35
N ASP A 52 -3.20 -16.23 9.34
CA ASP A 52 -3.63 -16.17 10.74
C ASP A 52 -4.15 -14.75 11.07
N LYS A 53 -5.48 -14.61 11.03
CA LYS A 53 -6.17 -13.35 11.29
C LYS A 53 -5.85 -12.80 12.69
N GLU A 54 -5.82 -13.64 13.72
CA GLU A 54 -5.54 -13.19 15.09
C GLU A 54 -4.13 -12.63 15.22
N LYS A 55 -3.14 -13.30 14.62
CA LYS A 55 -1.77 -12.80 14.56
C LYS A 55 -1.66 -11.50 13.76
N ALA A 56 -2.33 -11.38 12.61
CA ALA A 56 -2.35 -10.12 11.86
C ALA A 56 -2.93 -8.95 12.71
N PHE A 57 -4.01 -9.21 13.46
CA PHE A 57 -4.58 -8.22 14.39
C PHE A 57 -3.69 -7.94 15.62
N ALA A 58 -2.84 -8.87 16.02
CA ALA A 58 -1.83 -8.62 17.05
C ALA A 58 -0.69 -7.75 16.51
N GLU A 59 -0.21 -8.03 15.30
CA GLU A 59 0.86 -7.27 14.65
C GLU A 59 0.44 -5.83 14.34
N ILE A 60 -0.80 -5.59 13.89
CA ILE A 60 -1.26 -4.20 13.65
C ILE A 60 -1.22 -3.38 14.92
N LYS A 61 -1.58 -3.95 16.08
CA LYS A 61 -1.47 -3.26 17.37
C LYS A 61 -0.02 -2.90 17.68
N ARG A 62 0.93 -3.81 17.42
CA ARG A 62 2.38 -3.55 17.60
C ARG A 62 2.87 -2.44 16.70
N ILE A 63 2.55 -2.49 15.41
CA ILE A 63 2.90 -1.44 14.43
C ILE A 63 2.35 -0.10 14.88
N GLN A 64 1.11 -0.10 15.38
CA GLN A 64 0.45 1.12 15.80
C GLN A 64 1.09 1.80 17.02
N LEU A 65 1.80 1.04 17.85
CA LEU A 65 2.57 1.53 19.00
C LEU A 65 3.95 2.08 18.63
N LEU A 66 4.47 1.76 17.45
CA LEU A 66 5.75 2.29 17.02
C LEU A 66 5.67 3.81 16.89
N PRO A 67 6.73 4.56 17.21
CA PRO A 67 6.75 6.01 17.01
C PRO A 67 6.45 6.34 15.55
N ARG A 68 5.47 7.22 15.34
CA ARG A 68 5.09 7.74 14.02
C ARG A 68 4.91 9.23 14.16
N ASP A 69 5.47 9.99 13.22
CA ASP A 69 5.15 11.40 13.13
C ASP A 69 3.77 11.54 12.48
N VAL A 70 2.75 11.52 13.33
CA VAL A 70 1.35 11.66 12.93
C VAL A 70 1.12 12.98 12.19
N LYS A 71 1.85 14.05 12.54
CA LYS A 71 1.73 15.35 11.85
C LYS A 71 2.26 15.24 10.42
N THR A 72 3.40 14.58 10.24
CA THR A 72 3.95 14.31 8.91
C THR A 72 2.98 13.47 8.08
N ILE A 73 2.43 12.37 8.62
CA ILE A 73 1.46 11.52 7.89
C ILE A 73 0.20 12.32 7.52
N GLN A 74 -0.39 13.05 8.47
CA GLN A 74 -1.59 13.85 8.25
C GLN A 74 -1.37 15.03 7.30
N SER A 75 -0.13 15.46 7.08
CA SER A 75 0.18 16.50 6.11
C SER A 75 -0.12 16.03 4.69
N PHE A 76 -0.05 14.73 4.38
CA PHE A 76 -0.31 14.17 3.06
C PHE A 76 -1.78 13.76 2.89
N THR A 77 -2.34 14.09 1.72
CA THR A 77 -3.68 13.64 1.33
C THR A 77 -3.65 12.17 0.89
N LYS A 78 -4.82 11.51 0.92
CA LYS A 78 -4.96 10.12 0.43
C LYS A 78 -4.46 9.94 -1.01
N LYS A 79 -4.69 10.91 -1.90
CA LYS A 79 -4.21 10.87 -3.29
C LYS A 79 -2.70 10.99 -3.39
N GLU A 80 -2.09 11.84 -2.56
CA GLU A 80 -0.63 12.00 -2.50
C GLU A 80 0.04 10.73 -1.96
N LEU A 81 -0.51 10.12 -0.91
CA LEU A 81 -0.03 8.84 -0.38
C LEU A 81 -0.16 7.71 -1.41
N CYS A 82 -1.29 7.66 -2.13
CA CYS A 82 -1.49 6.71 -3.23
C CYS A 82 -0.42 6.88 -4.32
N PHE A 83 -0.15 8.12 -4.75
CA PHE A 83 0.93 8.39 -5.70
C PHE A 83 2.30 7.95 -5.16
N LEU A 84 2.64 8.26 -3.91
CA LEU A 84 3.92 7.84 -3.31
C LEU A 84 4.06 6.32 -3.27
N GLN A 85 2.99 5.59 -2.94
CA GLN A 85 2.99 4.13 -2.93
C GLN A 85 3.20 3.56 -4.33
N LEU A 86 2.53 4.11 -5.35
CA LEU A 86 2.74 3.74 -6.75
C LEU A 86 4.14 4.08 -7.23
N LEU A 87 4.71 5.20 -6.77
CA LEU A 87 6.07 5.64 -7.13
C LEU A 87 7.17 4.70 -6.63
N VAL A 88 6.93 4.01 -5.50
CA VAL A 88 7.84 2.99 -4.93
C VAL A 88 7.68 1.65 -5.65
N THR A 89 6.50 1.39 -6.25
CA THR A 89 6.12 0.09 -6.80
C THR A 89 6.33 0.00 -8.32
N LEU A 90 6.13 1.12 -9.02
CA LEU A 90 6.19 1.22 -10.48
C LEU A 90 7.39 2.05 -10.92
N ASP A 91 8.03 1.62 -12.00
CA ASP A 91 9.24 2.26 -12.49
C ASP A 91 8.95 3.54 -13.30
N ASP A 92 7.79 3.60 -13.98
CA ASP A 92 7.47 4.64 -14.96
C ASP A 92 6.19 5.45 -14.66
N TYR A 93 6.24 6.74 -14.95
CA TYR A 93 5.13 7.68 -14.76
C TYR A 93 3.94 7.40 -15.69
N GLN A 94 4.11 6.73 -16.85
CA GLN A 94 2.97 6.35 -17.68
C GLN A 94 2.11 5.28 -17.00
N GLN A 95 2.73 4.30 -16.35
CA GLN A 95 2.02 3.26 -15.60
C GLN A 95 1.27 3.86 -14.41
N ILE A 96 1.90 4.79 -13.69
CA ILE A 96 1.28 5.51 -12.58
C ILE A 96 0.09 6.35 -13.08
N ALA A 97 0.25 7.04 -14.21
CA ALA A 97 -0.81 7.84 -14.84
C ALA A 97 -2.02 6.98 -15.20
N TRP A 98 -1.77 5.82 -15.81
CA TRP A 98 -2.81 4.83 -16.11
C TRP A 98 -3.50 4.33 -14.84
N ALA A 99 -2.74 3.92 -13.82
CA ALA A 99 -3.27 3.39 -12.57
C ALA A 99 -4.12 4.40 -11.79
N MET A 100 -3.75 5.69 -11.85
CA MET A 100 -4.50 6.77 -11.18
C MET A 100 -5.60 7.38 -12.06
N ASN A 101 -5.73 6.95 -13.32
CA ASN A 101 -6.59 7.57 -14.33
C ASN A 101 -6.33 9.08 -14.49
N LEU A 102 -5.06 9.47 -14.66
CA LEU A 102 -4.57 10.84 -14.79
C LEU A 102 -3.71 11.00 -16.05
N SER A 103 -3.42 12.24 -16.43
CA SER A 103 -2.42 12.51 -17.47
C SER A 103 -1.00 12.37 -16.92
N VAL A 104 -0.04 11.97 -17.76
CA VAL A 104 1.39 11.91 -17.39
C VAL A 104 1.88 13.26 -16.86
N LYS A 105 1.43 14.37 -17.46
CA LYS A 105 1.73 15.73 -16.97
C LYS A 105 1.25 15.96 -15.53
N THR A 106 0.07 15.47 -15.19
CA THR A 106 -0.46 15.56 -13.82
C THR A 106 0.39 14.75 -12.83
N VAL A 107 0.86 13.57 -13.25
CA VAL A 107 1.74 12.71 -12.44
C VAL A 107 3.10 13.39 -12.19
N HIS A 108 3.68 14.04 -13.20
CA HIS A 108 4.88 14.88 -13.02
C HIS A 108 4.65 16.01 -12.01
N TYR A 109 3.52 16.70 -12.12
CA TYR A 109 3.16 17.76 -11.16
C TYR A 109 3.00 17.22 -9.73
N TYR A 110 2.45 16.01 -9.55
CA TYR A 110 2.44 15.35 -8.24
C TYR A 110 3.86 15.13 -7.70
N ALA A 111 4.80 14.64 -8.52
CA ALA A 111 6.17 14.40 -8.10
C ALA A 111 6.88 15.69 -7.65
N GLU A 112 6.74 16.78 -8.42
CA GLU A 112 7.32 18.09 -8.12
C GLU A 112 6.74 18.66 -6.82
N ARG A 113 5.41 18.71 -6.71
CA ARG A 113 4.72 19.23 -5.53
C ARG A 113 5.07 18.44 -4.27
N LEU A 114 5.20 17.12 -4.39
CA LEU A 114 5.57 16.27 -3.25
C LEU A 114 7.03 16.46 -2.85
N CYS A 115 7.94 16.66 -3.82
CA CYS A 115 9.31 17.01 -3.52
C CYS A 115 9.41 18.33 -2.72
N GLU A 116 8.65 19.35 -3.13
CA GLU A 116 8.58 20.62 -2.39
C GLU A 116 8.02 20.42 -0.97
N LYS A 117 6.92 19.66 -0.85
CA LYS A 117 6.24 19.40 0.42
C LYS A 117 7.11 18.64 1.42
N SER A 118 7.91 17.68 0.96
CA SER A 118 8.84 16.92 1.81
C SER A 118 10.22 17.57 1.94
N GLY A 119 10.47 18.71 1.28
CA GLY A 119 11.78 19.37 1.26
C GLY A 119 12.89 18.52 0.59
N THR A 120 12.53 17.67 -0.36
CA THR A 120 13.45 16.76 -1.06
C THR A 120 13.77 17.28 -2.46
N LYS A 121 14.96 16.94 -2.97
CA LYS A 121 15.48 17.52 -4.23
C LYS A 121 15.14 16.74 -5.49
N ASN A 122 14.78 15.45 -5.37
CA ASN A 122 14.53 14.57 -6.51
C ASN A 122 13.71 13.34 -6.11
N LYS A 123 13.29 12.54 -7.11
CA LYS A 123 12.54 11.27 -6.94
C LYS A 123 13.18 10.35 -5.90
N THR A 124 14.49 10.12 -5.97
CA THR A 124 15.19 9.21 -5.05
C THR A 124 15.14 9.71 -3.60
N ALA A 125 15.36 11.00 -3.37
CA ALA A 125 15.26 11.62 -2.05
C ALA A 125 13.82 11.59 -1.52
N LEU A 126 12.83 11.81 -2.39
CA LEU A 126 11.41 11.69 -2.05
C LEU A 126 11.05 10.26 -1.63
N LEU A 127 11.51 9.25 -2.37
CA LEU A 127 11.30 7.84 -2.03
C LEU A 127 11.93 7.49 -0.68
N LEU A 128 13.19 7.89 -0.45
CA LEU A 128 13.87 7.65 0.82
C LEU A 128 13.17 8.36 1.99
N TYR A 129 12.69 9.58 1.77
CA TYR A 129 11.88 10.31 2.75
C TYR A 129 10.59 9.55 3.08
N ALA A 130 9.88 9.07 2.06
CA ALA A 130 8.64 8.34 2.23
C ALA A 130 8.85 7.05 3.03
N ILE A 131 9.92 6.30 2.76
CA ILE A 131 10.27 5.08 3.49
C ILE A 131 10.62 5.39 4.95
N LYS A 132 11.50 6.37 5.19
CA LYS A 132 11.92 6.77 6.54
C LYS A 132 10.75 7.19 7.42
N ASN A 133 9.79 7.91 6.84
CA ASN A 133 8.61 8.39 7.55
C ASN A 133 7.44 7.41 7.50
N ARG A 134 7.63 6.19 6.99
CA ARG A 134 6.61 5.14 6.86
C ARG A 134 5.34 5.61 6.12
N LEU A 135 5.51 6.49 5.14
CA LEU A 135 4.43 6.96 4.25
C LEU A 135 4.08 5.92 3.19
N VAL A 136 4.99 4.99 2.95
CA VAL A 136 4.91 3.94 1.92
C VAL A 136 5.51 2.65 2.47
N LYS A 137 5.18 1.55 1.82
CA LYS A 137 5.73 0.24 2.11
C LYS A 137 6.30 -0.38 0.84
N ILE A 138 7.44 -1.05 0.98
CA ILE A 138 8.05 -1.80 -0.11
C ILE A 138 7.59 -3.24 0.04
N TYR A 139 6.82 -3.72 -0.92
CA TYR A 139 6.44 -5.12 -1.02
C TYR A 139 7.27 -5.75 -2.14
N LYS A 140 7.58 -7.04 -2.04
CA LYS A 140 8.00 -7.80 -3.22
C LYS A 140 6.79 -7.88 -4.15
N ALA A 141 6.63 -6.91 -5.05
CA ALA A 141 5.71 -7.07 -6.15
C ALA A 141 6.16 -8.31 -6.93
N PHE A 142 5.24 -9.22 -7.21
CA PHE A 142 5.49 -10.27 -8.18
C PHE A 142 5.68 -9.57 -9.53
N ILE A 143 6.92 -9.22 -9.85
CA ILE A 143 7.29 -8.87 -11.22
C ILE A 143 7.15 -10.19 -11.95
N ALA A 144 6.02 -10.37 -12.63
CA ALA A 144 5.98 -11.30 -13.74
C ALA A 144 7.12 -10.83 -14.65
N LYS A 145 8.23 -11.57 -14.64
CA LYS A 145 9.14 -11.52 -15.77
C LYS A 145 8.29 -12.00 -16.92
N ASP A 146 7.77 -11.07 -17.72
CA ASP A 146 7.25 -11.38 -19.03
C ASP A 146 8.31 -12.24 -19.73
N VAL A 147 7.93 -13.48 -20.02
CA VAL A 147 8.64 -14.41 -20.90
C VAL A 147 8.31 -14.02 -22.33
#